data_AF-A0A661JYY6-F1
#
_entry.id   AF-A0A661JYY6-F1
#
_cell.length_a   1.000
_cell.length_b   1.000
_cell.length_c   1.000
_cell.angle_alpha   90.00
_cell.angle_beta   90.00
_cell.angle_gamma   90.00
#
_symmetry.space_group_name_H-M   'P 1'
#
loop_
_entity.id
_entity.type
_entity.pdbx_description
1 polymer ?
#
loop_
_entity_poly.entity_id
_entity_poly.type
_entity_poly.pdbx_seq_one_letter_code
_entity_poly.pdbx_strand_id
1 'polypeptide(L)'
;FFEHPLDSFVSLGGTALQKGYRPGARPFSEKELEKILRVSLCLGCHRNYEDKIYRDFEKSYQQFQNNAVPCNGLGENQKAIGNPEMGKSSREFKKWK
;
A
#
# COMPACT_ATOMS: atom_id res chain seq x y z
N PHE A 1 -18.78 4.13 2.79
CA PHE A 1 -18.48 2.71 3.07
C PHE A 1 -16.97 2.56 3.15
N PHE A 2 -16.24 2.57 4.26
CA PHE A 2 -16.49 2.58 5.70
C PHE A 2 -16.55 4.02 6.25
N GLU A 3 -17.38 4.29 7.26
CA GLU A 3 -17.48 5.61 7.89
C GLU A 3 -16.36 5.87 8.93
N HIS A 4 -15.55 4.84 9.22
CA HIS A 4 -14.45 4.89 10.17
C HIS A 4 -13.20 4.19 9.60
N PRO A 5 -12.02 4.82 9.68
CA PRO A 5 -10.77 4.22 9.21
C PRO A 5 -10.34 3.04 10.11
N LEU A 6 -9.59 2.08 9.54
CA LEU A 6 -9.22 0.84 10.25
C LEU A 6 -8.38 1.09 11.51
N ASP A 7 -7.61 2.17 11.51
CA ASP A 7 -6.78 2.65 12.63
C ASP A 7 -7.60 3.13 13.85
N SER A 8 -8.91 3.36 13.70
CA SER A 8 -9.82 3.66 14.81
C SER A 8 -10.16 2.42 15.65
N PHE A 9 -10.07 1.22 15.07
CA PHE A 9 -10.39 -0.04 15.74
C PHE A 9 -9.17 -0.72 16.36
N VAL A 10 -7.97 -0.47 15.80
CA VAL A 10 -6.74 -1.16 16.17
C VAL A 10 -5.51 -0.30 15.88
N SER A 11 -4.52 -0.33 16.78
CA SER A 11 -3.22 0.29 16.55
C SER A 11 -2.41 -0.48 15.50
N LEU A 12 -1.37 0.14 14.93
CA LEU A 12 -0.46 -0.56 14.01
C LEU A 12 0.25 -1.77 14.66
N GLY A 13 0.42 -1.76 15.99
CA GLY A 13 0.95 -2.89 16.75
C GLY A 13 -0.09 -3.97 17.10
N GLY A 14 -1.31 -3.91 16.53
CA GLY A 14 -2.36 -4.90 16.76
C GLY A 14 -3.10 -4.76 18.10
N THR A 15 -2.92 -3.66 18.84
CA THR A 15 -3.66 -3.41 20.07
C THR A 15 -5.09 -3.00 19.73
N ALA A 16 -6.07 -3.79 20.15
CA ALA A 16 -7.48 -3.47 20.00
C ALA A 16 -7.84 -2.20 20.78
N LEU A 17 -8.34 -1.17 20.07
CA LEU A 17 -8.81 0.08 20.66
C LEU A 17 -10.32 0.06 20.90
N GLN A 18 -11.05 -0.71 20.09
CA GLN A 18 -12.51 -0.82 20.17
C GLN A 18 -12.97 -2.28 19.98
N LYS A 19 -14.14 -2.60 20.53
CA LYS A 19 -14.82 -3.88 20.28
C LYS A 19 -15.75 -3.74 19.08
N GLY A 20 -15.85 -4.79 18.27
CA GLY A 20 -16.80 -4.81 17.16
C GLY A 20 -18.25 -4.85 17.66
N TYR A 21 -19.17 -4.38 16.82
CA TYR A 21 -20.61 -4.37 17.13
C TYR A 21 -21.19 -5.79 17.30
N ARG A 22 -20.66 -6.79 16.58
CA ARG A 22 -21.14 -8.17 16.63
C ARG A 22 -20.44 -8.95 17.76
N PRO A 23 -21.16 -9.81 18.50
CA PRO A 23 -20.54 -10.74 19.44
C PRO A 23 -19.44 -11.56 18.75
N GLY A 24 -18.23 -11.54 19.31
CA GLY A 24 -17.07 -12.24 18.77
C GLY A 24 -16.29 -11.51 17.68
N ALA A 25 -16.74 -10.34 17.22
CA ALA A 25 -15.96 -9.53 16.29
C ALA A 25 -14.78 -8.87 17.02
N ARG A 26 -13.57 -9.32 16.69
CA ARG A 26 -12.32 -8.73 17.16
C ARG A 26 -11.70 -7.85 16.07
N PRO A 27 -10.93 -6.82 16.45
CA PRO A 27 -10.02 -6.17 15.52
C PRO A 27 -8.94 -7.12 15.01
N PHE A 28 -8.28 -6.72 13.93
CA PHE A 28 -7.16 -7.46 13.35
C PHE A 28 -5.98 -7.53 14.32
N SER A 29 -5.21 -8.61 14.27
CA SER A 29 -3.92 -8.72 14.94
C SER A 29 -2.85 -7.97 14.14
N GLU A 30 -1.70 -7.71 14.77
CA GLU A 30 -0.54 -7.07 14.12
C GLU A 30 -0.14 -7.80 12.82
N LYS A 31 -0.02 -9.14 12.88
CA LYS A 31 0.34 -9.96 11.72
C LYS A 31 -0.69 -9.93 10.59
N GLU A 32 -1.97 -9.76 10.92
CA GLU A 32 -3.03 -9.61 9.92
C GLU A 32 -2.99 -8.23 9.28
N LEU A 33 -2.85 -7.18 10.09
CA LEU A 33 -2.69 -5.80 9.61
C LEU A 33 -1.50 -5.69 8.66
N GLU A 34 -0.35 -6.22 9.06
CA GLU A 34 0.85 -6.22 8.25
C GLU A 34 0.59 -6.86 6.88
N LYS A 35 -0.05 -8.03 6.82
CA LYS A 35 -0.39 -8.69 5.55
C LYS A 35 -1.36 -7.88 4.71
N ILE A 36 -2.41 -7.31 5.32
CA ILE A 36 -3.40 -6.48 4.63
C ILE A 36 -2.72 -5.26 3.99
N LEU A 37 -1.89 -4.56 4.77
CA LEU A 37 -1.16 -3.38 4.29
C LEU A 37 -0.17 -3.73 3.19
N ARG A 38 0.56 -4.85 3.29
CA ARG A 38 1.46 -5.34 2.23
C ARG A 38 0.71 -5.64 0.93
N VAL A 39 -0.40 -6.38 0.99
CA VAL A 39 -1.20 -6.75 -0.19
C VAL A 39 -1.82 -5.52 -0.85
N SER A 40 -2.16 -4.48 -0.08
CA SER A 40 -2.77 -3.24 -0.60
C SER A 40 -1.94 -2.57 -1.70
N LEU A 41 -0.61 -2.69 -1.64
CA LEU A 41 0.32 -2.16 -2.63
C LEU A 41 0.22 -2.88 -3.99
N CYS A 42 -0.20 -4.14 -3.98
CA CYS A 42 -0.30 -4.98 -5.18
C CYS A 42 -1.67 -4.88 -5.85
N LEU A 43 -2.74 -4.63 -5.08
CA LEU A 43 -4.13 -4.58 -5.57
C LEU A 43 -4.37 -3.52 -6.65
N GLY A 44 -3.54 -2.47 -6.72
CA GLY A 44 -3.62 -1.46 -7.77
C GLY A 44 -3.40 -2.02 -9.17
N CYS A 45 -2.49 -2.98 -9.30
CA CYS A 45 -2.08 -3.60 -10.58
C CYS A 45 -2.58 -5.05 -10.74
N HIS A 46 -2.77 -5.76 -9.63
CA HIS A 46 -3.12 -7.17 -9.60
C HIS A 46 -4.50 -7.38 -8.96
N ARG A 47 -5.55 -7.37 -9.79
CA ARG A 47 -6.94 -7.40 -9.34
C ARG A 47 -7.54 -8.79 -9.31
N ASN A 48 -6.89 -9.77 -9.92
CA ASN A 48 -7.41 -11.13 -10.01
C ASN A 48 -6.72 -12.02 -8.99
N TYR A 49 -7.50 -12.85 -8.29
CA TYR A 49 -6.94 -13.82 -7.34
C TYR A 49 -5.95 -14.80 -7.99
N GLU A 50 -6.07 -15.05 -9.28
CA GLU A 50 -5.18 -15.97 -10.02
C GLU A 50 -3.86 -15.34 -10.46
N ASP A 51 -3.65 -14.04 -10.20
CA ASP A 51 -2.41 -13.36 -10.56
C ASP A 51 -1.21 -14.06 -9.91
N LYS A 52 -0.18 -14.34 -10.72
CA LYS A 52 0.97 -15.17 -10.32
C LYS A 52 1.68 -14.67 -9.07
N ILE A 53 1.63 -13.36 -8.81
CA ILE A 53 2.20 -12.73 -7.62
C ILE A 53 1.63 -13.27 -6.31
N TYR A 54 0.38 -13.76 -6.32
CA TYR A 54 -0.30 -14.28 -5.13
C TYR A 54 0.03 -15.75 -4.84
N ARG A 55 0.69 -16.47 -5.77
CA ARG A 55 1.08 -17.88 -5.56
C ARG A 55 2.20 -18.02 -4.53
N ASP A 56 3.19 -17.14 -4.61
CA ASP A 56 4.26 -17.00 -3.63
C ASP A 56 4.41 -15.52 -3.31
N PHE A 57 3.54 -15.05 -2.42
CA PHE A 57 3.42 -13.63 -2.10
C PHE A 57 4.68 -13.10 -1.42
N GLU A 58 5.31 -13.87 -0.53
CA GLU A 58 6.51 -13.41 0.17
C GLU A 58 7.67 -13.19 -0.79
N LYS A 59 7.91 -14.15 -1.71
CA LYS A 59 8.92 -13.98 -2.76
C LYS A 59 8.61 -12.79 -3.66
N SER A 60 7.35 -12.64 -4.06
CA SER A 60 6.91 -11.53 -4.93
C SER A 60 7.07 -10.18 -4.23
N TYR A 61 6.76 -10.13 -2.93
CA TYR A 61 6.92 -8.93 -2.10
C TYR A 61 8.39 -8.56 -1.89
N GLN A 62 9.28 -9.54 -1.68
CA GLN A 62 10.73 -9.31 -1.61
C GLN A 62 11.27 -8.76 -2.94
N GLN A 63 10.82 -9.30 -4.07
CA GLN A 63 11.18 -8.77 -5.40
C GLN A 63 10.71 -7.33 -5.60
N PHE A 64 9.49 -7.01 -5.13
CA PHE A 64 8.96 -5.66 -5.12
C PHE A 64 9.82 -4.70 -4.29
N GLN A 65 10.15 -5.06 -3.04
CA GLN A 65 11.01 -4.25 -2.18
C GLN A 65 12.41 -4.01 -2.75
N ASN A 66 12.94 -5.00 -3.49
CA ASN A 66 14.26 -4.92 -4.12
C ASN A 66 14.26 -4.21 -5.48
N ASN A 67 13.14 -3.62 -5.91
CA ASN A 67 12.96 -3.03 -7.25
C ASN A 67 13.31 -4.02 -8.39
N ALA A 68 13.15 -5.32 -8.15
CA ALA A 68 13.44 -6.38 -9.12
C ALA A 68 12.26 -6.66 -10.08
N VAL A 69 11.20 -5.86 -9.99
CA VAL A 69 10.00 -5.93 -10.84
C VAL A 69 9.65 -4.53 -11.37
N PRO A 70 9.04 -4.44 -12.56
CA PRO A 70 8.68 -3.16 -13.18
C PRO A 70 7.52 -2.43 -12.48
N CYS A 71 6.84 -3.08 -11.54
CA CYS A 71 5.79 -2.48 -10.73
C CYS A 71 6.41 -1.73 -9.54
N ASN A 72 6.16 -0.43 -9.44
CA ASN A 72 6.60 0.43 -8.34
C ASN A 72 5.47 0.73 -7.33
N GLY A 73 4.34 0.00 -7.39
CA GLY A 73 3.18 0.20 -6.52
C GLY A 73 2.38 1.46 -6.88
N LEU A 74 2.81 2.18 -7.92
CA LEU A 74 2.10 3.29 -8.51
C LEU A 74 1.33 2.72 -9.70
N GLY A 75 0.14 2.17 -9.41
CA GLY A 75 -0.80 1.81 -10.47
C GLY A 75 -0.99 2.98 -11.44
N GLU A 76 -1.48 2.70 -12.65
CA GLU A 76 -1.62 3.63 -13.80
C GLU A 76 -2.35 4.97 -13.50
N ASN A 77 -2.90 5.12 -12.29
CA ASN A 77 -3.50 6.32 -11.74
C ASN A 77 -2.52 7.49 -11.55
N GLN A 78 -1.20 7.29 -11.65
CA GLN A 78 -0.22 8.39 -11.65
C GLN A 78 0.10 8.99 -13.02
N LYS A 79 -0.33 8.39 -14.14
CA LYS A 79 -0.25 9.07 -15.44
C LYS A 79 -1.13 10.34 -15.50
N ALA A 80 -2.10 10.47 -14.60
CA ALA A 80 -2.97 11.64 -14.49
C ALA A 80 -2.46 12.71 -13.51
N ILE A 81 -1.40 12.43 -12.73
CA ILE A 81 -0.71 13.45 -11.92
C ILE A 81 0.69 13.66 -12.52
N GLY A 82 0.70 13.97 -13.81
CA GLY A 82 1.85 14.62 -14.42
C GLY A 82 2.01 15.99 -13.77
N ASN A 83 2.75 16.07 -12.66
CA ASN A 83 3.48 17.29 -12.37
C ASN A 83 4.85 17.16 -13.06
N PRO A 84 5.12 17.88 -14.16
CA PRO A 84 6.28 17.66 -15.03
C PRO A 84 7.63 18.07 -14.41
N GLU A 85 7.73 18.27 -13.10
CA GLU A 85 8.88 18.92 -12.45
C GLU A 85 9.77 17.99 -11.64
N MET A 86 9.50 16.68 -11.60
CA MET A 86 10.38 15.73 -10.93
C MET A 86 11.49 15.26 -11.87
N GLY A 87 12.36 16.19 -12.26
CA GLY A 87 13.48 15.92 -13.17
C GLY A 87 14.44 17.07 -13.45
N LYS A 88 14.29 18.24 -12.80
CA LYS A 88 15.23 19.36 -13.01
C LYS A 88 16.32 19.32 -11.94
N SER A 89 17.56 19.06 -12.38
CA SER A 89 18.75 19.15 -11.53
C SER A 89 18.88 20.54 -10.90
N SER A 90 19.47 20.60 -9.71
CA SER A 90 19.72 21.80 -8.88
C SER A 90 20.37 23.01 -9.60
N ARG A 91 20.79 22.87 -10.86
CA ARG A 91 21.35 23.97 -11.67
C ARG A 91 20.29 24.88 -12.32
N GLU A 92 19.06 24.41 -12.50
CA GLU A 92 18.00 25.21 -13.17
C GLU A 92 17.36 26.28 -12.27
N PHE A 93 17.42 26.11 -10.94
CA PHE A 93 16.84 27.06 -9.97
C PHE A 93 17.50 28.45 -9.95
N LYS A 94 18.72 28.60 -10.49
CA LYS A 94 19.47 29.88 -10.45
C LYS A 94 19.11 30.88 -11.55
N LYS A 95 18.19 30.54 -12.47
CA LYS A 95 17.85 31.43 -13.60
C LYS A 95 16.70 32.42 -13.30
N TRP A 96 16.07 32.32 -12.13
CA TRP A 96 14.95 33.17 -11.71
C TRP A 96 15.29 33.93 -10.41
N LYS A 97 16.37 34.70 -10.42
CA LYS A 97 16.65 35.75 -9.44
C LYS A 97 17.22 36.97 -10.14
#